data_AF-A0AB73HCG5-F1
#
_entry.id   AF-A0AB73HCG5-F1
#
_cell.length_a   1.000
_cell.length_b   1.000
_cell.length_c   1.000
_cell.angle_alpha   90.00
_cell.angle_beta   90.00
_cell.angle_gamma   90.00
#
_symmetry.space_group_name_H-M   'P 1'
#
loop_
_entity.id
_entity.type
_entity.pdbx_description
1 polymer ?
#
loop_
_entity_poly.entity_id
_entity_poly.type
_entity_poly.pdbx_seq_one_letter_code
_entity_poly.pdbx_strand_id
1 'polypeptide(L)'
;ATSLDLSNFDTSQVTGMDYMFSGSAATSLDLSSFDTSQVNGMSYMFADSAATSLDLSSFDTSQVDNMSYMFADSAATSLDLSNFDTSQVTGMDYMFSGSAATSLDLSSFDTSQVSDMSYMFADSAITNLDLSNFDTIHGPYMGYMFYGAQQLQNIILGSNFRFCSMDGVLPNPTPTNKYTGKWQNVGNGTVNNPKGSFVGTATELMFNQNTSAMTDTYVWQPALLEVVVENIVLPAGGTWSPGNNFVEATDSAGNSVDFKDITVTGSVDTTQPGVYTVAYSYGGITSTATVTVLETMPTSWINFSVDGTNVRSIPGSALSTPEWNLTTGLWDKWKPGIVKAPTDKLPAEPAKQGYEFKGWKDNTGTIVDFNTLDLDLNSQNEFDFYAAFEKKEYTVTFDVEGKLEQEVVLFDELITEPTLPNKVGYAFTGWYDAETGGTKWDFTTDTMPSNEIMLYARFNKLVFVTPEIKPAIPTIIPPITPGVNPATPSVEPPTTPRAGGNQTPSNDSGLNTVNTGNMTIINKENTTTTSPTTSQAEKLAKLGETSSLILQGFGLLLVLSGMIFFWKKRKKIHS
;
A
#
# COMPACT_ATOMS: atom_id res chain seq x y z
N ALA A 1 -65.74 -13.33 18.97
CA ALA A 1 -65.53 -12.27 19.99
C ALA A 1 -64.06 -11.86 19.96
N THR A 2 -63.62 -10.76 20.60
CA THR A 2 -62.20 -10.34 20.56
C THR A 2 -61.27 -11.11 21.50
N SER A 3 -61.84 -11.89 22.40
CA SER A 3 -61.18 -12.92 23.20
C SER A 3 -62.14 -14.10 23.36
N LEU A 4 -61.61 -15.29 23.63
CA LEU A 4 -62.36 -16.52 23.82
C LEU A 4 -61.66 -17.36 24.90
N ASP A 5 -62.41 -17.85 25.88
CA ASP A 5 -61.90 -18.78 26.90
C ASP A 5 -62.16 -20.21 26.42
N LEU A 6 -61.06 -20.95 26.19
CA LEU A 6 -61.07 -22.34 25.73
C LEU A 6 -60.67 -23.34 26.83
N SER A 7 -60.35 -22.86 28.04
CA SER A 7 -59.74 -23.66 29.13
C SER A 7 -60.57 -24.83 29.67
N ASN A 8 -61.83 -24.96 29.24
CA ASN A 8 -62.77 -26.01 29.63
C ASN A 8 -63.24 -26.87 28.44
N PHE A 9 -62.57 -26.78 27.28
CA PHE A 9 -62.84 -27.64 26.12
C PHE A 9 -62.10 -28.98 26.28
N ASP A 10 -62.85 -30.08 26.28
CA ASP A 10 -62.33 -31.43 26.07
C ASP A 10 -62.50 -31.79 24.59
N THR A 11 -61.40 -31.85 23.85
CA THR A 11 -61.40 -32.18 22.42
C THR A 11 -61.01 -33.64 22.13
N SER A 12 -60.72 -34.44 23.15
CA SER A 12 -60.10 -35.78 23.01
C SER A 12 -60.93 -36.80 22.23
N GLN A 13 -62.20 -36.50 21.95
CA GLN A 13 -63.14 -37.33 21.17
C GLN A 13 -63.74 -36.58 19.96
N VAL A 14 -63.17 -35.42 19.59
CA VAL A 14 -63.61 -34.62 18.43
C VAL A 14 -62.97 -35.19 17.16
N THR A 15 -63.79 -35.49 16.15
CA THR A 15 -63.32 -36.05 14.88
C THR A 15 -63.26 -35.05 13.72
N GLY A 16 -63.83 -33.85 13.88
CA GLY A 16 -63.81 -32.79 12.89
C GLY A 16 -63.80 -31.43 13.58
N MET A 17 -62.89 -30.55 13.16
CA MET A 17 -62.72 -29.18 13.65
C MET A 17 -62.92 -28.16 12.52
N ASP A 18 -63.61 -28.55 11.46
CA ASP A 18 -63.89 -27.70 10.31
C ASP A 18 -64.58 -26.40 10.72
N TYR A 19 -64.12 -25.28 10.16
CA TYR A 19 -64.57 -23.91 10.45
C TYR A 19 -64.45 -23.45 11.93
N MET A 20 -63.82 -24.21 12.85
CA MET A 20 -63.94 -23.99 14.29
C MET A 20 -63.58 -22.58 14.78
N PHE A 21 -62.60 -21.93 14.15
CA PHE A 21 -62.23 -20.53 14.39
C PHE A 21 -62.35 -19.66 13.14
N SER A 22 -63.19 -20.04 12.19
CA SER A 22 -63.39 -19.26 10.96
C SER A 22 -64.14 -17.95 11.25
N GLY A 23 -63.68 -16.84 10.66
CA GLY A 23 -64.17 -15.49 10.95
C GLY A 23 -63.94 -15.05 12.40
N SER A 24 -63.00 -15.70 13.11
CA SER A 24 -62.78 -15.43 14.53
C SER A 24 -62.07 -14.11 14.75
N ALA A 25 -62.83 -13.09 15.15
CA ALA A 25 -62.31 -11.79 15.55
C ALA A 25 -61.42 -11.80 16.83
N ALA A 26 -61.01 -12.98 17.34
CA ALA A 26 -60.16 -13.11 18.52
C ALA A 26 -58.68 -12.94 18.13
N THR A 27 -57.98 -11.99 18.73
CA THR A 27 -56.58 -11.68 18.38
C THR A 27 -55.56 -12.68 18.92
N SER A 28 -56.02 -13.65 19.70
CA SER A 28 -55.24 -14.75 20.28
C SER A 28 -56.18 -15.91 20.62
N LEU A 29 -55.68 -17.14 20.47
CA LEU A 29 -56.36 -18.38 20.83
C LEU A 29 -55.40 -19.23 21.66
N ASP A 30 -55.84 -19.70 22.83
CA ASP A 30 -55.09 -20.68 23.62
C ASP A 30 -55.53 -22.09 23.20
N LEU A 31 -54.65 -22.79 22.48
CA LEU A 31 -54.87 -24.12 21.94
C LEU A 31 -54.08 -25.19 22.73
N SER A 32 -53.45 -24.82 23.85
CA SER A 32 -52.54 -25.70 24.61
C SER A 32 -53.23 -26.92 25.23
N SER A 33 -54.56 -26.90 25.36
CA SER A 33 -55.37 -28.03 25.84
C SER A 33 -55.99 -28.88 24.73
N PHE A 34 -55.73 -28.60 23.45
CA PHE A 34 -56.34 -29.31 22.34
C PHE A 34 -55.60 -30.63 22.06
N ASP A 35 -56.31 -31.74 22.23
CA ASP A 35 -56.01 -33.03 21.62
C ASP A 35 -56.70 -33.09 20.25
N THR A 36 -55.93 -33.29 19.19
CA THR A 36 -56.44 -33.43 17.81
C THR A 36 -56.23 -34.84 17.23
N SER A 37 -55.75 -35.81 18.02
CA SER A 37 -55.33 -37.14 17.55
C SER A 37 -56.43 -37.99 16.89
N GLN A 38 -57.70 -37.59 17.03
CA GLN A 38 -58.87 -38.25 16.42
C GLN A 38 -59.49 -37.43 15.26
N VAL A 39 -58.94 -36.27 14.93
CA VAL A 39 -59.49 -35.32 13.95
C VAL A 39 -59.09 -35.71 12.53
N ASN A 40 -60.08 -35.82 11.63
CA ASN A 40 -59.87 -36.04 10.20
C ASN A 40 -60.21 -34.82 9.31
N GLY A 41 -61.15 -33.96 9.74
CA GLY A 41 -61.45 -32.69 9.07
C GLY A 41 -60.89 -31.48 9.82
N MET A 42 -60.07 -30.66 9.15
CA MET A 42 -59.60 -29.35 9.63
C MET A 42 -59.82 -28.23 8.61
N SER A 43 -60.74 -28.41 7.66
CA SER A 43 -60.99 -27.43 6.60
C SER A 43 -61.47 -26.10 7.16
N TYR A 44 -60.98 -24.98 6.61
CA TYR A 44 -61.30 -23.62 7.07
C TYR A 44 -61.01 -23.32 8.56
N MET A 45 -60.28 -24.18 9.30
CA MET A 45 -60.25 -24.12 10.77
C MET A 45 -59.84 -22.75 11.34
N PHE A 46 -58.93 -22.03 10.67
CA PHE A 46 -58.50 -20.66 11.02
C PHE A 46 -58.72 -19.65 9.88
N ALA A 47 -59.67 -19.91 8.97
CA ALA A 47 -59.95 -19.04 7.83
C ALA A 47 -60.59 -17.70 8.25
N ASP A 48 -60.07 -16.54 7.82
CA ASP A 48 -60.47 -15.20 8.32
C ASP A 48 -60.32 -15.07 9.86
N SER A 49 -59.28 -15.72 10.42
CA SER A 49 -58.94 -15.60 11.83
C SER A 49 -58.08 -14.36 12.09
N ALA A 50 -58.52 -13.51 13.02
CA ALA A 50 -57.82 -12.31 13.45
C ALA A 50 -56.65 -12.58 14.42
N ALA A 51 -56.34 -13.86 14.71
CA ALA A 51 -55.24 -14.25 15.58
C ALA A 51 -53.89 -13.99 14.90
N THR A 52 -53.09 -13.07 15.47
CA THR A 52 -51.78 -12.70 14.88
C THR A 52 -50.69 -13.75 15.09
N SER A 53 -50.97 -14.77 15.91
CA SER A 53 -50.11 -15.90 16.22
C SER A 53 -50.99 -17.09 16.61
N LEU A 54 -50.64 -18.29 16.12
CA LEU A 54 -51.26 -19.56 16.49
C LEU A 54 -50.17 -20.48 17.03
N ASP A 55 -50.33 -20.99 18.25
CA ASP A 55 -49.52 -22.10 18.76
C ASP A 55 -50.18 -23.41 18.30
N LEU A 56 -49.50 -24.12 17.41
CA LEU A 56 -49.96 -25.39 16.83
C LEU A 56 -49.13 -26.57 17.34
N SER A 57 -48.28 -26.38 18.36
CA SER A 57 -47.34 -27.39 18.83
C SER A 57 -47.99 -28.66 19.41
N SER A 58 -49.26 -28.57 19.82
CA SER A 58 -50.10 -29.68 20.29
C SER A 58 -50.79 -30.48 19.17
N PHE A 59 -50.79 -30.01 17.92
CA PHE A 59 -51.59 -30.61 16.84
C PHE A 59 -50.93 -31.88 16.28
N ASP A 60 -51.61 -33.01 16.45
CA ASP A 60 -51.45 -34.22 15.63
C ASP A 60 -52.37 -34.09 14.41
N THR A 61 -51.79 -34.14 13.21
CA THR A 61 -52.53 -34.10 11.93
C THR A 61 -52.49 -35.41 11.16
N SER A 62 -51.95 -36.49 11.74
CA SER A 62 -51.69 -37.76 11.05
C SER A 62 -52.95 -38.48 10.52
N GLN A 63 -54.14 -38.08 10.98
CA GLN A 63 -55.43 -38.61 10.55
C GLN A 63 -56.21 -37.64 9.63
N VAL A 64 -55.65 -36.46 9.31
CA VAL A 64 -56.35 -35.40 8.55
C VAL A 64 -56.30 -35.67 7.05
N ASP A 65 -57.47 -35.76 6.41
CA ASP A 65 -57.61 -35.98 4.95
C ASP A 65 -57.89 -34.69 4.16
N ASN A 66 -58.26 -33.60 4.85
CA ASN A 66 -58.57 -32.31 4.25
C ASN A 66 -58.06 -31.11 5.08
N MET A 67 -57.26 -30.26 4.44
CA MET A 67 -56.75 -28.98 4.98
C MET A 67 -57.12 -27.77 4.09
N SER A 68 -58.13 -27.92 3.23
CA SER A 68 -58.60 -26.86 2.33
C SER A 68 -58.96 -25.60 3.14
N TYR A 69 -58.51 -24.42 2.68
CA TYR A 69 -58.69 -23.11 3.32
C TYR A 69 -58.19 -22.99 4.78
N MET A 70 -57.42 -23.95 5.34
CA MET A 70 -57.15 -24.02 6.79
C MET A 70 -56.60 -22.70 7.40
N PHE A 71 -55.77 -21.95 6.67
CA PHE A 71 -55.22 -20.64 7.06
C PHE A 71 -55.55 -19.52 6.05
N ALA A 72 -56.62 -19.65 5.28
CA ALA A 72 -57.06 -18.64 4.31
C ALA A 72 -57.37 -17.30 5.00
N ASP A 73 -56.90 -16.17 4.46
CA ASP A 73 -57.04 -14.82 5.01
C ASP A 73 -56.60 -14.68 6.49
N SER A 74 -55.75 -15.60 6.97
CA SER A 74 -55.30 -15.62 8.37
C SER A 74 -54.36 -14.45 8.69
N ALA A 75 -54.63 -13.75 9.79
CA ALA A 75 -53.79 -12.65 10.29
C ALA A 75 -52.46 -13.11 10.93
N ALA A 76 -52.20 -14.42 10.99
CA ALA A 76 -50.98 -14.98 11.56
C ALA A 76 -49.75 -14.63 10.70
N THR A 77 -48.83 -13.83 11.25
CA THR A 77 -47.60 -13.41 10.53
C THR A 77 -46.53 -14.51 10.45
N SER A 78 -46.72 -15.59 11.20
CA SER A 78 -45.86 -16.78 11.24
C SER A 78 -46.69 -18.00 11.65
N LEU A 79 -46.47 -19.13 10.98
CA LEU A 79 -47.05 -20.43 11.32
C LEU A 79 -45.89 -21.42 11.51
N ASP A 80 -45.86 -22.12 12.64
CA ASP A 80 -45.00 -23.30 12.80
C ASP A 80 -45.79 -24.53 12.34
N LEU A 81 -45.27 -25.20 11.31
CA LEU A 81 -45.86 -26.36 10.65
C LEU A 81 -44.96 -27.60 10.75
N SER A 82 -43.91 -27.54 11.59
CA SER A 82 -42.90 -28.60 11.70
C SER A 82 -43.46 -29.95 12.19
N ASN A 83 -44.57 -29.91 12.94
CA ASN A 83 -45.28 -31.10 13.44
C ASN A 83 -46.35 -31.64 12.47
N PHE A 84 -46.64 -30.97 11.34
CA PHE A 84 -47.71 -31.40 10.44
C PHE A 84 -47.28 -32.62 9.61
N ASP A 85 -47.94 -33.75 9.85
CA ASP A 85 -48.00 -34.87 8.90
C ASP A 85 -49.14 -34.59 7.91
N THR A 86 -48.82 -34.52 6.61
CA THR A 86 -49.80 -34.33 5.53
C THR A 86 -49.94 -35.55 4.63
N SER A 87 -49.37 -36.70 4.99
CA SER A 87 -49.29 -37.90 4.13
C SER A 87 -50.66 -38.50 3.73
N GLN A 88 -51.73 -38.16 4.47
CA GLN A 88 -53.11 -38.57 4.17
C GLN A 88 -53.94 -37.45 3.51
N VAL A 89 -53.40 -36.24 3.37
CA VAL A 89 -54.16 -35.06 2.91
C VAL A 89 -54.42 -35.13 1.40
N THR A 90 -55.69 -35.00 1.03
CA THR A 90 -56.17 -35.10 -0.36
C THR A 90 -56.58 -33.73 -0.95
N GLY A 91 -56.80 -32.71 -0.12
CA GLY A 91 -57.16 -31.35 -0.51
C GLY A 91 -56.36 -30.30 0.28
N MET A 92 -55.71 -29.39 -0.45
CA MET A 92 -54.95 -28.24 0.06
C MET A 92 -55.33 -26.93 -0.68
N ASP A 93 -56.46 -26.91 -1.38
CA ASP A 93 -56.93 -25.72 -2.09
C ASP A 93 -57.15 -24.54 -1.13
N TYR A 94 -56.76 -23.34 -1.55
CA TYR A 94 -56.78 -22.10 -0.78
C TYR A 94 -56.07 -22.12 0.60
N MET A 95 -55.32 -23.18 0.97
CA MET A 95 -54.82 -23.40 2.33
C MET A 95 -54.09 -22.20 2.97
N PHE A 96 -53.34 -21.43 2.18
CA PHE A 96 -52.65 -20.19 2.59
C PHE A 96 -53.03 -18.98 1.73
N SER A 97 -54.17 -19.02 1.04
CA SER A 97 -54.71 -17.89 0.26
C SER A 97 -54.86 -16.66 1.15
N GLY A 98 -54.42 -15.47 0.74
CA GLY A 98 -54.51 -14.23 1.53
C GLY A 98 -53.72 -14.21 2.84
N SER A 99 -52.96 -15.26 3.17
CA SER A 99 -52.26 -15.40 4.45
C SER A 99 -51.21 -14.30 4.67
N ALA A 100 -51.18 -13.75 5.89
CA ALA A 100 -50.24 -12.72 6.32
C ALA A 100 -48.80 -13.22 6.55
N ALA A 101 -48.55 -14.53 6.46
CA ALA A 101 -47.22 -15.12 6.63
C ALA A 101 -46.28 -14.78 5.46
N THR A 102 -45.13 -14.16 5.75
CA THR A 102 -44.15 -13.75 4.72
C THR A 102 -43.22 -14.89 4.27
N SER A 103 -43.26 -16.01 4.98
CA SER A 103 -42.47 -17.23 4.79
C SER A 103 -43.19 -18.40 5.47
N LEU A 104 -43.18 -19.58 4.86
CA LEU A 104 -43.64 -20.83 5.44
C LEU A 104 -42.52 -21.87 5.31
N ASP A 105 -42.27 -22.63 6.38
CA ASP A 105 -41.52 -23.90 6.25
C ASP A 105 -42.55 -24.99 5.90
N LEU A 106 -42.38 -25.60 4.74
CA LEU A 106 -43.23 -26.66 4.22
C LEU A 106 -42.44 -27.98 4.06
N SER A 107 -41.24 -28.08 4.64
CA SER A 107 -40.33 -29.22 4.43
C SER A 107 -40.85 -30.55 4.99
N SER A 108 -41.83 -30.51 5.89
CA SER A 108 -42.57 -31.67 6.41
C SER A 108 -43.66 -32.20 5.47
N PHE A 109 -44.13 -31.40 4.49
CA PHE A 109 -45.31 -31.75 3.71
C PHE A 109 -45.02 -32.88 2.71
N ASP A 110 -45.78 -33.96 2.80
CA ASP A 110 -45.99 -34.92 1.71
C ASP A 110 -47.24 -34.50 0.93
N THR A 111 -47.10 -34.29 -0.38
CA THR A 111 -48.20 -33.92 -1.28
C THR A 111 -48.60 -35.02 -2.25
N SER A 112 -48.05 -36.23 -2.10
CA SER A 112 -48.22 -37.33 -3.06
C SER A 112 -49.66 -37.83 -3.23
N GLN A 113 -50.52 -37.60 -2.24
CA GLN A 113 -51.96 -37.93 -2.27
C GLN A 113 -52.87 -36.73 -2.58
N VAL A 114 -52.31 -35.52 -2.69
CA VAL A 114 -53.10 -34.29 -2.88
C VAL A 114 -53.66 -34.25 -4.30
N SER A 115 -54.95 -33.98 -4.41
CA SER A 115 -55.70 -33.92 -5.68
C SER A 115 -56.01 -32.49 -6.13
N ASP A 116 -56.11 -31.54 -5.20
CA ASP A 116 -56.36 -30.12 -5.46
C ASP A 116 -55.44 -29.23 -4.61
N MET A 117 -54.79 -28.27 -5.26
CA MET A 117 -53.93 -27.22 -4.71
C MET A 117 -54.30 -25.85 -5.31
N SER A 118 -55.52 -25.72 -5.86
CA SER A 118 -55.94 -24.49 -6.51
C SER A 118 -55.97 -23.33 -5.52
N TYR A 119 -55.51 -22.15 -5.96
CA TYR A 119 -55.38 -20.95 -5.13
C TYR A 119 -54.56 -21.11 -3.82
N MET A 120 -53.79 -22.20 -3.63
CA MET A 120 -53.13 -22.53 -2.34
C MET A 120 -52.29 -21.38 -1.73
N PHE A 121 -51.67 -20.55 -2.56
CA PHE A 121 -50.87 -19.38 -2.16
C PHE A 121 -51.37 -18.06 -2.78
N ALA A 122 -52.62 -18.02 -3.28
CA ALA A 122 -53.17 -16.85 -3.96
C ALA A 122 -53.23 -15.63 -3.03
N ASP A 123 -52.89 -14.44 -3.54
CA ASP A 123 -52.83 -13.15 -2.82
C ASP A 123 -52.03 -13.16 -1.50
N SER A 124 -51.21 -14.19 -1.25
CA SER A 124 -50.46 -14.37 -0.01
C SER A 124 -49.27 -13.40 0.13
N ALA A 125 -48.83 -13.17 1.38
CA ALA A 125 -47.69 -12.30 1.70
C ALA A 125 -46.31 -12.93 1.46
N ILE A 126 -46.25 -14.16 0.94
CA ILE A 126 -45.03 -14.98 0.86
C ILE A 126 -44.00 -14.36 -0.10
N THR A 127 -42.76 -14.26 0.37
CA THR A 127 -41.63 -13.71 -0.42
C THR A 127 -40.71 -14.78 -0.99
N ASN A 128 -40.57 -15.90 -0.27
CA ASN A 128 -39.71 -17.04 -0.58
C ASN A 128 -40.51 -18.30 -0.29
N LEU A 129 -40.51 -19.27 -1.21
CA LEU A 129 -41.27 -20.50 -1.07
C LEU A 129 -40.44 -21.70 -1.53
N ASP A 130 -40.30 -22.71 -0.68
CA ASP A 130 -39.67 -23.98 -1.03
C ASP A 130 -40.74 -25.03 -1.33
N LEU A 131 -40.72 -25.55 -2.56
CA LEU A 131 -41.56 -26.64 -3.07
C LEU A 131 -40.68 -27.78 -3.60
N SER A 132 -39.48 -27.96 -3.04
CA SER A 132 -38.54 -29.02 -3.44
C SER A 132 -39.04 -30.43 -3.09
N ASN A 133 -39.85 -30.55 -2.04
CA ASN A 133 -40.53 -31.75 -1.58
C ASN A 133 -41.87 -32.02 -2.27
N PHE A 134 -42.48 -31.02 -2.93
CA PHE A 134 -43.81 -31.18 -3.54
C PHE A 134 -43.77 -32.16 -4.72
N ASP A 135 -44.52 -33.25 -4.60
CA ASP A 135 -44.85 -34.12 -5.73
C ASP A 135 -46.14 -33.66 -6.39
N THR A 136 -46.04 -33.26 -7.65
CA THR A 136 -47.20 -32.96 -8.52
C THR A 136 -47.16 -33.77 -9.82
N ILE A 137 -46.32 -34.81 -9.91
CA ILE A 137 -46.16 -35.61 -11.15
C ILE A 137 -47.44 -36.35 -11.54
N HIS A 138 -48.31 -36.62 -10.56
CA HIS A 138 -49.62 -37.26 -10.73
C HIS A 138 -50.69 -36.32 -11.29
N GLY A 139 -50.41 -35.02 -11.40
CA GLY A 139 -51.27 -34.02 -12.03
C GLY A 139 -52.43 -33.50 -11.16
N PRO A 140 -52.18 -33.01 -9.92
CA PRO A 140 -53.19 -32.34 -9.12
C PRO A 140 -53.73 -31.08 -9.82
N TYR A 141 -54.93 -30.65 -9.45
CA TYR A 141 -55.48 -29.40 -9.95
C TYR A 141 -54.79 -28.21 -9.27
N MET A 142 -53.95 -27.50 -10.04
CA MET A 142 -53.15 -26.36 -9.56
C MET A 142 -53.64 -25.02 -10.16
N GLY A 143 -54.95 -24.88 -10.39
CA GLY A 143 -55.53 -23.65 -10.95
C GLY A 143 -55.30 -22.46 -10.03
N TYR A 144 -54.79 -21.35 -10.56
CA TYR A 144 -54.62 -20.07 -9.85
C TYR A 144 -53.76 -20.13 -8.57
N MET A 145 -52.93 -21.18 -8.41
CA MET A 145 -52.14 -21.47 -7.20
C MET A 145 -51.31 -20.29 -6.68
N PHE A 146 -50.80 -19.43 -7.56
CA PHE A 146 -50.01 -18.23 -7.22
C PHE A 146 -50.67 -16.91 -7.67
N TYR A 147 -51.96 -16.94 -8.01
CA TYR A 147 -52.70 -15.77 -8.48
C TYR A 147 -52.59 -14.62 -7.46
N GLY A 148 -52.14 -13.44 -7.89
CA GLY A 148 -52.05 -12.29 -6.99
C GLY A 148 -50.91 -12.31 -5.97
N ALA A 149 -50.09 -13.37 -5.89
CA ALA A 149 -48.96 -13.52 -4.95
C ALA A 149 -47.74 -12.61 -5.29
N GLN A 150 -47.98 -11.30 -5.44
CA GLN A 150 -47.07 -10.31 -6.03
C GLN A 150 -45.75 -10.11 -5.27
N GLN A 151 -45.64 -10.62 -4.04
CA GLN A 151 -44.43 -10.52 -3.22
C GLN A 151 -43.43 -11.67 -3.44
N LEU A 152 -43.85 -12.76 -4.10
CA LEU A 152 -43.06 -13.98 -4.31
C LEU A 152 -41.90 -13.71 -5.26
N GLN A 153 -40.70 -13.56 -4.69
CA GLN A 153 -39.45 -13.21 -5.38
C GLN A 153 -38.55 -14.41 -5.67
N ASN A 154 -38.77 -15.51 -4.94
CA ASN A 154 -37.93 -16.70 -4.95
C ASN A 154 -38.80 -17.95 -4.78
N ILE A 155 -38.64 -18.93 -5.67
CA ILE A 155 -39.33 -20.22 -5.62
C ILE A 155 -38.35 -21.36 -5.91
N ILE A 156 -38.22 -22.32 -4.98
CA ILE A 156 -37.38 -23.51 -5.13
C ILE A 156 -38.26 -24.66 -5.57
N LEU A 157 -37.88 -25.36 -6.64
CA LEU A 157 -38.73 -26.39 -7.27
C LEU A 157 -38.08 -27.78 -7.25
N GLY A 158 -38.89 -28.81 -6.98
CA GLY A 158 -38.42 -30.19 -6.80
C GLY A 158 -38.15 -30.97 -8.08
N SER A 159 -37.61 -32.19 -7.94
CA SER A 159 -37.50 -33.14 -9.06
C SER A 159 -38.86 -33.61 -9.57
N ASN A 160 -39.87 -33.60 -8.69
CA ASN A 160 -41.22 -34.10 -8.96
C ASN A 160 -42.21 -32.97 -9.27
N PHE A 161 -41.88 -31.71 -8.93
CA PHE A 161 -42.74 -30.56 -9.18
C PHE A 161 -42.90 -30.24 -10.68
N ARG A 162 -44.15 -30.15 -11.14
CA ARG A 162 -44.57 -29.73 -12.48
C ARG A 162 -45.75 -28.77 -12.38
N PHE A 163 -45.80 -27.77 -13.27
CA PHE A 163 -46.98 -26.91 -13.42
C PHE A 163 -48.04 -27.66 -14.24
N CYS A 164 -49.02 -28.26 -13.57
CA CYS A 164 -50.02 -29.15 -14.20
C CYS A 164 -51.29 -28.44 -14.71
N SER A 165 -51.50 -27.17 -14.34
CA SER A 165 -52.59 -26.33 -14.85
C SER A 165 -52.03 -25.14 -15.63
N MET A 166 -52.69 -24.78 -16.74
CA MET A 166 -52.36 -23.57 -17.52
C MET A 166 -52.61 -22.28 -16.74
N ASP A 167 -53.46 -22.34 -15.72
CA ASP A 167 -53.89 -21.20 -14.91
C ASP A 167 -53.08 -21.03 -13.62
N GLY A 168 -51.92 -21.71 -13.44
CA GLY A 168 -51.13 -21.60 -12.20
C GLY A 168 -50.71 -20.17 -11.81
N VAL A 169 -50.61 -19.27 -12.81
CA VAL A 169 -50.45 -17.81 -12.70
C VAL A 169 -49.40 -17.39 -11.66
N LEU A 170 -48.18 -17.94 -11.79
CA LEU A 170 -47.00 -17.35 -11.15
C LEU A 170 -46.86 -15.87 -11.59
N PRO A 171 -46.58 -14.92 -10.67
CA PRO A 171 -46.53 -13.50 -11.01
C PRO A 171 -45.36 -13.19 -11.94
N ASN A 172 -45.56 -12.28 -12.90
CA ASN A 172 -44.44 -11.65 -13.58
C ASN A 172 -43.85 -10.56 -12.68
N PRO A 173 -42.52 -10.47 -12.50
CA PRO A 173 -41.90 -9.39 -11.74
C PRO A 173 -42.22 -8.03 -12.37
N THR A 174 -42.45 -7.00 -11.55
CA THR A 174 -42.55 -5.63 -12.08
C THR A 174 -41.15 -5.13 -12.45
N PRO A 175 -40.91 -4.63 -13.68
CA PRO A 175 -39.63 -4.03 -14.05
C PRO A 175 -39.28 -2.84 -13.14
N THR A 176 -38.06 -2.83 -12.60
CA THR A 176 -37.54 -1.79 -11.72
C THR A 176 -36.05 -1.55 -12.01
N ASN A 177 -35.40 -0.63 -11.29
CA ASN A 177 -33.95 -0.51 -11.30
C ASN A 177 -33.22 -1.68 -10.60
N LYS A 178 -33.95 -2.60 -9.95
CA LYS A 178 -33.40 -3.81 -9.31
C LYS A 178 -33.68 -5.10 -10.10
N TYR A 179 -34.77 -5.16 -10.87
CA TYR A 179 -35.23 -6.39 -11.52
C TYR A 179 -35.70 -6.13 -12.95
N THR A 180 -35.37 -7.03 -13.88
CA THR A 180 -35.63 -6.84 -15.33
C THR A 180 -37.09 -7.07 -15.76
N GLY A 181 -37.95 -7.55 -14.85
CA GLY A 181 -39.31 -7.98 -15.18
C GLY A 181 -39.43 -9.46 -15.58
N LYS A 182 -38.41 -10.28 -15.28
CA LYS A 182 -38.33 -11.70 -15.67
C LYS A 182 -37.92 -12.60 -14.50
N TRP A 183 -38.23 -13.88 -14.60
CA TRP A 183 -37.64 -14.94 -13.78
C TRP A 183 -36.33 -15.43 -14.42
N GLN A 184 -35.37 -15.84 -13.59
CA GLN A 184 -34.15 -16.54 -13.98
C GLN A 184 -33.84 -17.67 -12.99
N ASN A 185 -33.30 -18.80 -13.46
CA ASN A 185 -32.83 -19.86 -12.57
C ASN A 185 -31.42 -19.57 -12.02
N VAL A 186 -31.14 -19.93 -10.78
CA VAL A 186 -29.86 -19.62 -10.11
C VAL A 186 -28.72 -20.46 -10.69
N GLY A 187 -28.93 -21.75 -10.93
CA GLY A 187 -27.92 -22.66 -11.46
C GLY A 187 -26.70 -22.74 -10.55
N ASN A 188 -25.50 -22.47 -11.08
CA ASN A 188 -24.26 -22.38 -10.29
C ASN A 188 -23.94 -20.95 -9.80
N GLY A 189 -24.95 -20.07 -9.77
CA GLY A 189 -24.85 -18.70 -9.26
C GLY A 189 -25.25 -18.58 -7.79
N THR A 190 -25.82 -17.43 -7.44
CA THR A 190 -26.50 -17.17 -6.15
C THR A 190 -27.82 -16.43 -6.43
N VAL A 191 -28.70 -16.30 -5.44
CA VAL A 191 -29.95 -15.52 -5.56
C VAL A 191 -29.73 -14.09 -6.10
N ASN A 192 -28.64 -13.44 -5.69
CA ASN A 192 -28.31 -12.06 -6.11
C ASN A 192 -27.45 -11.97 -7.38
N ASN A 193 -26.85 -13.09 -7.82
CA ASN A 193 -26.05 -13.19 -9.05
C ASN A 193 -26.33 -14.56 -9.69
N PRO A 194 -27.52 -14.76 -10.29
CA PRO A 194 -27.93 -16.03 -10.88
C PRO A 194 -27.20 -16.28 -12.20
N LYS A 195 -26.81 -17.53 -12.43
CA LYS A 195 -26.00 -17.96 -13.59
C LYS A 195 -26.65 -19.07 -14.41
N GLY A 196 -27.89 -19.43 -14.08
CA GLY A 196 -28.70 -20.32 -14.87
C GLY A 196 -29.11 -19.73 -16.22
N SER A 197 -29.37 -20.62 -17.17
CA SER A 197 -29.58 -20.30 -18.60
C SER A 197 -31.03 -19.99 -18.98
N PHE A 198 -32.01 -20.29 -18.11
CA PHE A 198 -33.40 -19.86 -18.31
C PHE A 198 -33.55 -18.41 -17.87
N VAL A 199 -34.04 -17.55 -18.77
CA VAL A 199 -34.43 -16.16 -18.50
C VAL A 199 -35.73 -15.89 -19.25
N GLY A 200 -36.84 -15.68 -18.55
CA GLY A 200 -38.16 -15.57 -19.19
C GLY A 200 -39.24 -14.97 -18.31
N THR A 201 -40.40 -14.73 -18.90
CA THR A 201 -41.65 -14.44 -18.18
C THR A 201 -42.05 -15.62 -17.29
N ALA A 202 -42.94 -15.38 -16.33
CA ALA A 202 -43.56 -16.44 -15.54
C ALA A 202 -44.30 -17.46 -16.43
N THR A 203 -44.90 -17.00 -17.52
CA THR A 203 -45.46 -17.85 -18.58
C THR A 203 -44.40 -18.75 -19.19
N GLU A 204 -43.26 -18.22 -19.65
CA GLU A 204 -42.18 -19.02 -20.24
C GLU A 204 -41.54 -20.01 -19.25
N LEU A 205 -41.59 -19.71 -17.94
CA LEU A 205 -41.19 -20.64 -16.88
C LEU A 205 -42.19 -21.80 -16.76
N MET A 206 -43.48 -21.51 -16.58
CA MET A 206 -44.53 -22.53 -16.45
C MET A 206 -44.69 -23.40 -17.72
N PHE A 207 -44.42 -22.84 -18.91
CA PHE A 207 -44.55 -23.53 -20.20
C PHE A 207 -43.24 -24.17 -20.73
N ASN A 208 -42.19 -24.30 -19.91
CA ASN A 208 -40.90 -24.86 -20.36
C ASN A 208 -40.97 -26.38 -20.63
N GLN A 209 -41.21 -26.76 -21.89
CA GLN A 209 -41.43 -28.14 -22.36
C GLN A 209 -40.23 -29.09 -22.21
N ASN A 210 -39.04 -28.62 -21.78
CA ASN A 210 -37.89 -29.50 -21.53
C ASN A 210 -38.01 -30.18 -20.16
N THR A 211 -38.75 -31.30 -20.11
CA THR A 211 -39.15 -32.04 -18.89
C THR A 211 -38.01 -32.68 -18.06
N SER A 212 -36.75 -32.39 -18.36
CA SER A 212 -35.58 -32.85 -17.60
C SER A 212 -35.34 -32.02 -16.33
N ALA A 213 -36.34 -32.03 -15.46
CA ALA A 213 -36.41 -31.41 -14.13
C ALA A 213 -36.26 -29.87 -14.10
N MET A 214 -37.30 -29.18 -13.58
CA MET A 214 -37.22 -27.77 -13.16
C MET A 214 -36.53 -27.65 -11.79
N THR A 215 -35.53 -28.48 -11.50
CA THR A 215 -34.90 -28.52 -10.16
C THR A 215 -33.81 -27.46 -10.06
N ASP A 216 -34.23 -26.27 -9.67
CA ASP A 216 -33.38 -25.11 -9.40
C ASP A 216 -34.10 -24.17 -8.42
N THR A 217 -33.38 -23.16 -7.95
CA THR A 217 -33.96 -21.96 -7.34
C THR A 217 -34.28 -20.98 -8.48
N TYR A 218 -35.53 -20.53 -8.59
CA TYR A 218 -35.93 -19.50 -9.55
C TYR A 218 -36.14 -18.18 -8.80
N VAL A 219 -35.55 -17.11 -9.32
CA VAL A 219 -35.56 -15.78 -8.72
C VAL A 219 -36.03 -14.73 -9.71
N TRP A 220 -36.54 -13.61 -9.21
CA TRP A 220 -36.67 -12.39 -10.02
C TRP A 220 -35.29 -11.99 -10.54
N GLN A 221 -35.09 -11.99 -11.86
CA GLN A 221 -33.83 -11.68 -12.50
C GLN A 221 -33.32 -10.29 -12.06
N PRO A 222 -32.15 -10.19 -11.40
CA PRO A 222 -31.56 -8.91 -11.07
C PRO A 222 -31.23 -8.12 -12.34
N ALA A 223 -31.58 -6.84 -12.35
CA ALA A 223 -31.06 -5.87 -13.30
C ALA A 223 -29.62 -5.53 -12.85
N LEU A 224 -28.66 -6.39 -13.21
CA LEU A 224 -27.26 -6.26 -12.79
C LEU A 224 -26.71 -4.88 -13.14
N LEU A 225 -26.26 -4.13 -12.13
CA LEU A 225 -25.62 -2.84 -12.28
C LEU A 225 -24.48 -2.77 -11.27
N GLU A 226 -23.46 -3.58 -11.54
CA GLU A 226 -22.26 -3.65 -10.71
C GLU A 226 -21.20 -2.69 -11.25
N VAL A 227 -20.58 -1.92 -10.35
CA VAL A 227 -19.45 -1.03 -10.63
C VAL A 227 -18.38 -1.35 -9.59
N VAL A 228 -17.44 -2.22 -9.94
CA VAL A 228 -16.39 -2.72 -9.04
C VAL A 228 -15.27 -1.69 -8.99
N VAL A 229 -14.94 -1.24 -7.78
CA VAL A 229 -13.87 -0.26 -7.55
C VAL A 229 -12.98 -0.68 -6.38
N GLU A 230 -11.69 -0.37 -6.48
CA GLU A 230 -10.69 -0.68 -5.45
C GLU A 230 -10.13 0.57 -4.78
N ASN A 231 -9.62 0.41 -3.55
CA ASN A 231 -9.00 1.49 -2.79
C ASN A 231 -7.51 1.60 -3.13
N ILE A 232 -7.01 2.83 -3.31
CA ILE A 232 -5.63 3.09 -3.70
C ILE A 232 -4.88 3.84 -2.59
N VAL A 233 -3.59 3.54 -2.47
CA VAL A 233 -2.64 4.26 -1.60
C VAL A 233 -1.46 4.72 -2.45
N LEU A 234 -1.07 5.99 -2.35
CA LEU A 234 0.01 6.60 -3.15
C LEU A 234 0.77 7.70 -2.38
N PRO A 235 2.05 7.97 -2.67
CA PRO A 235 2.79 9.06 -2.04
C PRO A 235 2.35 10.43 -2.56
N ALA A 236 2.47 11.47 -1.73
CA ALA A 236 2.29 12.86 -2.15
C ALA A 236 3.21 13.20 -3.36
N GLY A 237 2.63 13.87 -4.36
CA GLY A 237 3.21 14.09 -5.69
C GLY A 237 3.01 12.93 -6.68
N GLY A 238 2.40 11.82 -6.26
CA GLY A 238 2.13 10.66 -7.11
C GLY A 238 1.12 10.92 -8.23
N THR A 239 1.21 10.16 -9.31
CA THR A 239 0.24 10.21 -10.42
C THR A 239 -1.01 9.40 -10.10
N TRP A 240 -2.19 10.02 -10.23
CA TRP A 240 -3.47 9.35 -10.12
C TRP A 240 -4.40 9.75 -11.27
N SER A 241 -5.29 8.85 -11.66
CA SER A 241 -6.43 9.13 -12.53
C SER A 241 -7.66 8.32 -12.08
N PRO A 242 -8.89 8.79 -12.36
CA PRO A 242 -10.11 8.06 -12.08
C PRO A 242 -10.11 6.59 -12.53
N GLY A 243 -9.51 6.28 -13.68
CA GLY A 243 -9.44 4.91 -14.21
C GLY A 243 -8.55 3.96 -13.41
N ASN A 244 -7.79 4.44 -12.42
CA ASN A 244 -6.95 3.58 -11.59
C ASN A 244 -7.76 2.80 -10.54
N ASN A 245 -8.79 3.40 -9.91
CA ASN A 245 -9.63 2.69 -8.94
C ASN A 245 -10.71 1.82 -9.61
N PHE A 246 -10.92 1.93 -10.92
CA PHE A 246 -11.96 1.19 -11.63
C PHE A 246 -11.46 -0.19 -12.03
N VAL A 247 -12.15 -1.24 -11.57
CA VAL A 247 -11.80 -2.64 -11.87
C VAL A 247 -12.62 -3.14 -13.06
N GLU A 248 -13.94 -3.16 -12.92
CA GLU A 248 -14.88 -3.53 -13.98
C GLU A 248 -16.29 -3.00 -13.68
N ALA A 249 -17.18 -3.03 -14.68
CA ALA A 249 -18.60 -2.79 -14.49
C ALA A 249 -19.43 -3.60 -15.48
N THR A 250 -20.69 -3.89 -15.12
CA THR A 250 -21.65 -4.62 -15.97
C THR A 250 -22.99 -3.89 -16.09
N ASP A 251 -23.60 -4.00 -17.28
CA ASP A 251 -24.95 -3.49 -17.55
C ASP A 251 -26.04 -4.49 -17.15
N SER A 252 -27.30 -4.05 -17.22
CA SER A 252 -28.49 -4.82 -16.85
C SER A 252 -28.77 -6.05 -17.74
N ALA A 253 -27.93 -6.33 -18.73
CA ALA A 253 -27.93 -7.53 -19.55
C ALA A 253 -26.63 -8.36 -19.40
N GLY A 254 -25.76 -8.00 -18.45
CA GLY A 254 -24.49 -8.69 -18.15
C GLY A 254 -23.33 -8.33 -19.10
N ASN A 255 -23.45 -7.30 -19.93
CA ASN A 255 -22.36 -6.86 -20.79
C ASN A 255 -21.36 -6.01 -20.00
N SER A 256 -20.06 -6.17 -20.28
CA SER A 256 -19.02 -5.31 -19.72
C SER A 256 -19.18 -3.86 -20.19
N VAL A 257 -19.16 -2.93 -19.24
CA VAL A 257 -19.25 -1.48 -19.46
C VAL A 257 -17.84 -0.90 -19.52
N ASP A 258 -17.57 -0.12 -20.56
CA ASP A 258 -16.29 0.57 -20.75
C ASP A 258 -16.18 1.75 -19.78
N PHE A 259 -15.00 1.94 -19.20
CA PHE A 259 -14.73 3.01 -18.23
C PHE A 259 -15.14 4.42 -18.74
N LYS A 260 -15.06 4.67 -20.05
CA LYS A 260 -15.48 5.95 -20.65
C LYS A 260 -16.97 6.30 -20.42
N ASP A 261 -17.80 5.29 -20.18
CA ASP A 261 -19.25 5.41 -20.02
C ASP A 261 -19.65 5.51 -18.52
N ILE A 262 -18.67 5.41 -17.60
CA ILE A 262 -18.84 5.57 -16.15
C ILE A 262 -18.78 7.05 -15.76
N THR A 263 -19.78 7.52 -15.02
CA THR A 263 -19.79 8.88 -14.46
C THR A 263 -19.00 8.91 -13.16
N VAL A 264 -17.82 9.55 -13.18
CA VAL A 264 -16.99 9.72 -11.97
C VAL A 264 -17.20 11.11 -11.36
N THR A 265 -17.30 11.17 -10.03
CA THR A 265 -17.41 12.40 -9.24
C THR A 265 -16.49 12.37 -8.02
N GLY A 266 -16.12 13.55 -7.51
CA GLY A 266 -15.02 13.71 -6.56
C GLY A 266 -13.68 13.97 -7.27
N SER A 267 -12.67 14.39 -6.51
CA SER A 267 -11.33 14.73 -7.01
C SER A 267 -10.27 14.45 -5.98
N VAL A 268 -9.14 13.88 -6.39
CA VAL A 268 -7.96 13.65 -5.55
C VAL A 268 -6.96 14.76 -5.82
N ASP A 269 -6.53 15.48 -4.79
CA ASP A 269 -5.33 16.31 -4.86
C ASP A 269 -4.15 15.48 -4.40
N THR A 270 -3.39 14.92 -5.34
CA THR A 270 -2.23 14.08 -4.99
C THR A 270 -1.06 14.87 -4.42
N THR A 271 -1.11 16.21 -4.35
CA THR A 271 -0.06 17.02 -3.73
C THR A 271 -0.25 17.20 -2.22
N GLN A 272 -1.45 16.96 -1.70
CA GLN A 272 -1.79 17.13 -0.28
C GLN A 272 -2.03 15.76 0.39
N PRO A 273 -1.33 15.42 1.49
CA PRO A 273 -1.61 14.19 2.24
C PRO A 273 -3.02 14.18 2.83
N GLY A 274 -3.74 13.06 2.67
CA GLY A 274 -5.13 12.92 3.11
C GLY A 274 -5.86 11.73 2.48
N VAL A 275 -7.09 11.48 2.93
CA VAL A 275 -7.98 10.46 2.36
C VAL A 275 -9.04 11.15 1.51
N TYR A 276 -9.05 10.84 0.22
CA TYR A 276 -9.99 11.38 -0.77
C TYR A 276 -11.00 10.29 -1.13
N THR A 277 -12.27 10.67 -1.30
CA THR A 277 -13.33 9.74 -1.74
C THR A 277 -13.73 10.08 -3.17
N VAL A 278 -13.82 9.06 -4.02
CA VAL A 278 -14.17 9.16 -5.44
C VAL A 278 -15.34 8.21 -5.71
N ALA A 279 -16.38 8.71 -6.35
CA ALA A 279 -17.64 8.00 -6.57
C ALA A 279 -17.88 7.71 -8.05
N TYR A 280 -18.15 6.45 -8.37
CA TYR A 280 -18.25 5.89 -9.72
C TYR A 280 -19.69 5.44 -9.94
N SER A 281 -20.35 6.00 -10.95
CA SER A 281 -21.80 5.80 -11.15
C SER A 281 -22.14 5.35 -12.56
N TYR A 282 -23.03 4.36 -12.65
CA TYR A 282 -23.58 3.84 -13.90
C TYR A 282 -25.00 3.30 -13.66
N GLY A 283 -25.91 3.48 -14.63
CA GLY A 283 -27.30 3.00 -14.54
C GLY A 283 -28.15 3.55 -13.37
N GLY A 284 -27.63 4.49 -12.57
CA GLY A 284 -28.27 4.98 -11.33
C GLY A 284 -27.77 4.29 -10.05
N ILE A 285 -26.80 3.38 -10.14
CA ILE A 285 -26.03 2.86 -9.01
C ILE A 285 -24.73 3.68 -8.86
N THR A 286 -24.23 3.80 -7.63
CA THR A 286 -22.98 4.48 -7.29
C THR A 286 -22.15 3.64 -6.33
N SER A 287 -20.90 3.35 -6.70
CA SER A 287 -19.86 2.76 -5.85
C SER A 287 -18.85 3.84 -5.42
N THR A 288 -18.18 3.64 -4.28
CA THR A 288 -17.17 4.60 -3.77
C THR A 288 -15.85 3.92 -3.48
N ALA A 289 -14.75 4.54 -3.93
CA ALA A 289 -13.39 4.16 -3.61
C ALA A 289 -12.68 5.28 -2.82
N THR A 290 -11.76 4.90 -1.96
CA THR A 290 -10.86 5.82 -1.26
C THR A 290 -9.49 5.85 -1.94
N VAL A 291 -8.93 7.05 -2.11
CA VAL A 291 -7.55 7.27 -2.52
C VAL A 291 -6.82 7.94 -1.36
N THR A 292 -5.87 7.23 -0.77
CA THR A 292 -5.07 7.72 0.35
C THR A 292 -3.76 8.27 -0.17
N VAL A 293 -3.58 9.59 -0.06
CA VAL A 293 -2.34 10.29 -0.38
C VAL A 293 -1.52 10.35 0.91
N LEU A 294 -0.36 9.69 0.91
CA LEU A 294 0.51 9.54 2.06
C LEU A 294 1.64 10.58 2.08
N GLU A 295 2.05 10.96 3.28
CA GLU A 295 3.03 12.02 3.48
C GLU A 295 4.43 11.54 3.06
N THR A 296 5.06 12.27 2.15
CA THR A 296 6.47 12.05 1.79
C THR A 296 7.35 12.70 2.84
N MET A 297 8.34 11.95 3.36
CA MET A 297 9.28 12.54 4.33
C MET A 297 9.99 13.75 3.72
N PRO A 298 10.04 14.91 4.40
CA PRO A 298 10.93 15.98 4.00
C PRO A 298 12.38 15.50 4.07
N THR A 299 13.22 15.94 3.13
CA THR A 299 14.65 15.60 3.08
C THR A 299 15.41 16.31 4.20
N SER A 300 15.26 15.79 5.42
CA SER A 300 15.94 16.30 6.60
C SER A 300 17.35 15.73 6.69
N TRP A 301 18.33 16.54 7.14
CA TRP A 301 19.75 16.15 7.21
C TRP A 301 20.44 16.75 8.44
N ILE A 302 21.39 16.01 9.00
CA ILE A 302 22.44 16.56 9.85
C ILE A 302 23.73 16.61 9.03
N ASN A 303 24.33 17.79 8.87
CA ASN A 303 25.55 18.00 8.10
C ASN A 303 26.74 18.29 9.02
N PHE A 304 27.92 17.78 8.67
CA PHE A 304 29.18 18.05 9.34
C PHE A 304 30.18 18.61 8.35
N SER A 305 30.77 19.77 8.63
CA SER A 305 31.66 20.49 7.70
C SER A 305 33.00 20.89 8.31
N VAL A 306 34.08 20.67 7.56
CA VAL A 306 35.47 21.02 7.92
C VAL A 306 35.97 22.03 6.91
N ASP A 307 36.41 23.21 7.37
CA ASP A 307 36.90 24.31 6.52
C ASP A 307 35.99 24.63 5.31
N GLY A 308 34.66 24.57 5.52
CA GLY A 308 33.64 24.82 4.49
C GLY A 308 33.29 23.62 3.59
N THR A 309 33.97 22.49 3.74
CA THR A 309 33.68 21.25 3.00
C THR A 309 32.83 20.30 3.85
N ASN A 310 31.68 19.85 3.35
CA ASN A 310 30.89 18.80 4.01
C ASN A 310 31.66 17.46 3.97
N VAL A 311 31.87 16.87 5.15
CA VAL A 311 32.56 15.57 5.34
C VAL A 311 31.60 14.43 5.71
N ARG A 312 30.35 14.75 6.06
CA ARG A 312 29.29 13.78 6.38
C ARG A 312 27.92 14.46 6.40
N SER A 313 26.94 13.82 5.76
CA SER A 313 25.51 14.07 5.99
C SER A 313 24.83 12.81 6.54
N ILE A 314 23.96 12.96 7.54
CA ILE A 314 23.12 11.89 8.10
C ILE A 314 21.66 12.21 7.76
N PRO A 315 20.92 11.36 7.03
CA PRO A 315 19.53 11.63 6.70
C PRO A 315 18.62 11.46 7.93
N GLY A 316 17.61 12.32 8.07
CA GLY A 316 16.64 12.30 9.18
C GLY A 316 15.84 10.99 9.28
N SER A 317 15.69 10.26 8.18
CA SER A 317 15.12 8.91 8.13
C SER A 317 15.95 7.84 8.84
N ALA A 318 17.21 8.14 9.20
CA ALA A 318 18.07 7.30 10.05
C ALA A 318 18.04 7.70 11.54
N LEU A 319 17.16 8.65 11.90
CA LEU A 319 16.99 9.24 13.25
C LEU A 319 15.60 8.98 13.82
N SER A 320 14.56 9.03 12.99
CA SER A 320 13.17 8.80 13.42
C SER A 320 12.85 7.31 13.56
N THR A 321 12.07 6.98 14.59
CA THR A 321 11.36 5.69 14.67
C THR A 321 9.95 5.87 14.09
N PRO A 322 9.63 5.31 12.91
CA PRO A 322 8.29 5.46 12.35
C PRO A 322 7.29 4.55 13.07
N GLU A 323 6.03 4.99 13.17
CA GLU A 323 4.90 4.07 13.11
C GLU A 323 4.78 3.58 11.65
N TRP A 324 5.64 2.61 11.28
CA TRP A 324 5.84 2.24 9.88
C TRP A 324 4.70 1.36 9.36
N ASN A 325 4.02 1.82 8.31
CA ASN A 325 3.07 0.99 7.57
C ASN A 325 3.84 -0.01 6.67
N LEU A 326 4.15 -1.16 7.27
CA LEU A 326 4.86 -2.31 6.68
C LEU A 326 4.35 -2.75 5.31
N THR A 327 3.08 -2.49 4.99
CA THR A 327 2.43 -2.93 3.74
C THR A 327 2.68 -1.96 2.58
N THR A 328 2.91 -0.67 2.84
CA THR A 328 2.95 0.38 1.81
C THR A 328 4.34 1.00 1.64
N GLY A 329 5.21 0.93 2.65
CA GLY A 329 6.50 1.62 2.64
C GLY A 329 6.41 3.14 2.83
N LEU A 330 5.23 3.64 3.19
CA LEU A 330 4.88 5.07 3.23
C LEU A 330 4.37 5.47 4.63
N TRP A 331 4.13 6.76 4.85
CA TRP A 331 3.79 7.32 6.17
C TRP A 331 2.35 7.85 6.21
N ASP A 332 1.55 7.27 7.10
CA ASP A 332 0.17 7.70 7.37
C ASP A 332 0.13 9.08 8.06
N LYS A 333 1.20 9.44 8.79
CA LYS A 333 1.55 10.83 9.16
C LYS A 333 3.01 10.94 9.58
N TRP A 334 3.72 11.98 9.16
CA TRP A 334 5.08 12.27 9.63
C TRP A 334 5.04 13.08 10.93
N LYS A 335 5.56 12.49 12.02
CA LYS A 335 5.69 13.11 13.34
C LYS A 335 6.95 12.59 14.07
N PRO A 336 8.16 12.87 13.59
CA PRO A 336 9.39 12.42 14.25
C PRO A 336 9.57 12.99 15.67
N GLY A 337 8.96 14.14 15.96
CA GLY A 337 9.12 14.80 17.26
C GLY A 337 10.56 15.29 17.49
N ILE A 338 10.96 15.25 18.76
CA ILE A 338 12.33 15.47 19.20
C ILE A 338 13.09 14.15 19.12
N VAL A 339 14.22 14.13 18.41
CA VAL A 339 15.13 12.97 18.34
C VAL A 339 16.50 13.31 18.94
N LYS A 340 17.18 12.33 19.52
CA LYS A 340 18.59 12.47 19.92
C LYS A 340 19.51 12.32 18.70
N ALA A 341 20.63 13.04 18.72
CA ALA A 341 21.67 12.86 17.74
C ALA A 341 22.36 11.48 17.89
N PRO A 342 22.63 10.76 16.79
CA PRO A 342 23.20 9.42 16.83
C PRO A 342 24.72 9.49 17.05
N THR A 343 25.15 9.40 18.31
CA THR A 343 26.57 9.46 18.69
C THR A 343 27.42 8.37 18.03
N ASP A 344 26.80 7.25 17.63
CA ASP A 344 27.41 6.14 16.88
C ASP A 344 27.66 6.45 15.39
N LYS A 345 26.97 7.44 14.80
CA LYS A 345 27.03 7.78 13.37
C LYS A 345 27.77 9.08 13.07
N LEU A 346 28.28 9.76 14.10
CA LEU A 346 29.11 10.96 13.99
C LEU A 346 30.32 10.72 13.06
N PRO A 347 30.84 11.78 12.41
CA PRO A 347 32.12 11.70 11.72
C PRO A 347 33.26 11.43 12.71
N ALA A 348 34.32 10.76 12.24
CA ALA A 348 35.57 10.67 12.99
C ALA A 348 36.18 12.07 13.22
N GLU A 349 36.95 12.23 14.30
CA GLU A 349 37.60 13.50 14.64
C GLU A 349 38.49 14.00 13.49
N PRO A 350 38.25 15.20 12.95
CA PRO A 350 38.99 15.69 11.79
C PRO A 350 40.39 16.16 12.20
N ALA A 351 41.43 15.56 11.61
CA ALA A 351 42.80 15.97 11.83
C ALA A 351 43.17 17.19 10.96
N LYS A 352 43.78 18.21 11.58
CA LYS A 352 44.30 19.41 10.90
C LYS A 352 45.72 19.69 11.39
N GLN A 353 46.69 19.74 10.48
CA GLN A 353 48.12 19.90 10.82
C GLN A 353 48.36 21.22 11.56
N GLY A 354 49.03 21.17 12.72
CA GLY A 354 49.27 22.35 13.56
C GLY A 354 48.10 22.74 14.49
N TYR A 355 46.96 22.04 14.44
CA TYR A 355 45.78 22.35 15.25
C TYR A 355 45.33 21.16 16.12
N GLU A 356 44.55 21.48 17.15
CA GLU A 356 43.77 20.55 17.96
C GLU A 356 42.28 20.71 17.67
N PHE A 357 41.57 19.59 17.50
CA PHE A 357 40.12 19.57 17.35
C PHE A 357 39.45 19.69 18.72
N LYS A 358 38.51 20.63 18.87
CA LYS A 358 37.81 20.92 20.14
C LYS A 358 36.36 20.45 20.17
N GLY A 359 35.91 19.75 19.13
CA GLY A 359 34.52 19.35 18.95
C GLY A 359 33.84 20.08 17.78
N TRP A 360 32.54 19.80 17.62
CA TRP A 360 31.71 20.42 16.59
C TRP A 360 30.94 21.60 17.19
N LYS A 361 30.87 22.71 16.46
CA LYS A 361 30.08 23.90 16.82
C LYS A 361 28.84 24.04 15.94
N ASP A 362 27.79 24.61 16.50
CA ASP A 362 26.56 24.96 15.80
C ASP A 362 26.70 26.27 14.97
N ASN A 363 25.57 26.72 14.39
CA ASN A 363 25.45 27.99 13.68
C ASN A 363 25.64 29.24 14.56
N THR A 364 25.62 29.10 15.90
CA THR A 364 25.96 30.20 16.84
C THR A 364 27.46 30.28 17.15
N GLY A 365 28.20 29.21 16.84
CA GLY A 365 29.61 29.04 17.18
C GLY A 365 29.85 28.33 18.51
N THR A 366 28.81 27.82 19.16
CA THR A 366 28.88 27.12 20.45
C THR A 366 29.22 25.64 20.25
N ILE A 367 30.17 25.09 21.02
CA ILE A 367 30.50 23.65 20.98
C ILE A 367 29.33 22.83 21.50
N VAL A 368 28.98 21.76 20.79
CA VAL A 368 27.77 20.97 21.01
C VAL A 368 28.10 19.59 21.60
N ASP A 369 27.42 19.23 22.68
CA ASP A 369 27.42 17.87 23.24
C ASP A 369 26.30 17.03 22.61
N PHE A 370 26.66 16.10 21.74
CA PHE A 370 25.71 15.19 21.08
C PHE A 370 25.05 14.17 22.03
N ASN A 371 25.56 13.97 23.25
CA ASN A 371 24.92 13.10 24.24
C ASN A 371 23.65 13.75 24.82
N THR A 372 23.65 15.08 24.96
CA THR A 372 22.50 15.84 25.47
C THR A 372 21.67 16.50 24.37
N LEU A 373 22.22 16.77 23.19
CA LEU A 373 21.54 17.43 22.06
C LEU A 373 20.20 16.78 21.67
N ASP A 374 19.15 17.61 21.67
CA ASP A 374 17.81 17.32 21.17
C ASP A 374 17.57 18.04 19.84
N LEU A 375 17.04 17.33 18.84
CA LEU A 375 16.75 17.85 17.50
C LEU A 375 15.24 17.71 17.23
N ASP A 376 14.52 18.84 17.22
CA ASP A 376 13.11 18.86 16.79
C ASP A 376 13.04 18.93 15.26
N LEU A 377 12.90 17.76 14.63
CA LEU A 377 12.79 17.62 13.18
C LEU A 377 11.55 18.33 12.61
N ASN A 378 10.51 18.60 13.40
CA ASN A 378 9.33 19.35 12.92
C ASN A 378 9.60 20.85 12.83
N SER A 379 10.63 21.36 13.52
CA SER A 379 10.99 22.78 13.56
C SER A 379 11.94 23.20 12.44
N GLN A 380 12.83 22.29 12.04
CA GLN A 380 13.93 22.56 11.11
C GLN A 380 14.35 21.25 10.42
N ASN A 381 14.52 21.31 9.09
CA ASN A 381 14.87 20.13 8.30
C ASN A 381 16.40 19.88 8.27
N GLU A 382 17.23 20.92 8.30
CA GLU A 382 18.67 20.80 8.07
C GLU A 382 19.47 21.38 9.25
N PHE A 383 20.34 20.57 9.84
CA PHE A 383 21.13 20.91 11.02
C PHE A 383 22.63 20.86 10.69
N ASP A 384 23.26 22.03 10.58
CA ASP A 384 24.67 22.15 10.23
C ASP A 384 25.57 22.24 11.47
N PHE A 385 26.67 21.50 11.44
CA PHE A 385 27.72 21.53 12.44
C PHE A 385 29.10 21.70 11.80
N TYR A 386 29.94 22.54 12.38
CA TYR A 386 31.26 22.89 11.86
C TYR A 386 32.39 22.44 12.78
N ALA A 387 33.52 22.01 12.24
CA ALA A 387 34.66 21.66 13.08
C ALA A 387 35.24 22.90 13.78
N ALA A 388 35.51 22.78 15.08
CA ALA A 388 36.24 23.79 15.85
C ALA A 388 37.69 23.35 16.07
N PHE A 389 38.62 24.28 15.84
CA PHE A 389 40.05 24.06 15.95
C PHE A 389 40.72 25.16 16.77
N GLU A 390 41.69 24.79 17.59
CA GLU A 390 42.61 25.69 18.28
C GLU A 390 44.05 25.42 17.80
N LYS A 391 44.93 26.42 17.77
CA LYS A 391 46.35 26.23 17.42
C LYS A 391 46.99 25.33 18.48
N LYS A 392 47.85 24.38 18.07
CA LYS A 392 48.65 23.59 19.02
C LYS A 392 49.88 24.34 19.48
N GLU A 393 50.24 24.14 20.74
CA GLU A 393 51.53 24.51 21.28
C GLU A 393 52.61 23.51 20.83
N TYR A 394 53.81 24.02 20.53
CA TYR A 394 55.00 23.22 20.22
C TYR A 394 56.23 23.82 20.93
N THR A 395 57.21 22.98 21.27
CA THR A 395 58.44 23.40 21.95
C THR A 395 59.53 23.79 20.94
N VAL A 396 60.12 24.97 21.08
CA VAL A 396 61.42 25.30 20.49
C VAL A 396 62.51 25.17 21.55
N THR A 397 63.61 24.52 21.19
CA THR A 397 64.79 24.36 22.05
C THR A 397 65.97 25.12 21.45
N PHE A 398 66.59 26.00 22.23
CA PHE A 398 67.77 26.77 21.85
C PHE A 398 69.02 26.12 22.45
N ASP A 399 69.95 25.67 21.59
CA ASP A 399 71.23 25.08 22.00
C ASP A 399 72.38 26.11 21.90
N VAL A 400 73.04 26.37 23.04
CA VAL A 400 74.29 27.12 23.14
C VAL A 400 75.40 26.21 23.68
N GLU A 401 76.07 25.49 22.78
CA GLU A 401 77.20 24.59 23.07
C GLU A 401 76.85 23.47 24.08
N GLY A 402 75.68 22.87 23.93
CA GLY A 402 75.14 21.83 24.81
C GLY A 402 74.38 22.36 26.02
N LYS A 403 74.24 23.69 26.17
CA LYS A 403 73.30 24.30 27.11
C LYS A 403 71.97 24.54 26.40
N LEU A 404 70.92 23.86 26.86
CA LEU A 404 69.57 23.98 26.31
C LEU A 404 68.73 25.01 27.09
N GLU A 405 68.00 25.86 26.36
CA GLU A 405 66.91 26.71 26.85
C GLU A 405 65.65 26.44 26.00
N GLN A 406 64.45 26.68 26.51
CA GLN A 406 63.20 26.30 25.83
C GLN A 406 62.12 27.37 25.92
N GLU A 407 61.34 27.51 24.85
CA GLU A 407 60.14 28.34 24.74
C GLU A 407 59.00 27.48 24.15
N VAL A 408 57.76 27.74 24.55
CA VAL A 408 56.57 27.09 24.01
C VAL A 408 55.79 28.11 23.20
N VAL A 409 55.55 27.82 21.93
CA VAL A 409 54.96 28.74 20.96
C VAL A 409 53.79 28.06 20.24
N LEU A 410 52.73 28.80 19.97
CA LEU A 410 51.60 28.30 19.18
C LEU A 410 52.01 28.14 17.71
N PHE A 411 51.48 27.10 17.07
CA PHE A 411 51.65 26.84 15.64
C PHE A 411 51.39 28.08 14.80
N ASP A 412 52.26 28.36 13.83
CA ASP A 412 52.13 29.50 12.92
C ASP A 412 52.06 30.87 13.64
N GLU A 413 52.69 31.00 14.81
CA GLU A 413 53.08 32.28 15.42
C GLU A 413 54.62 32.46 15.31
N LEU A 414 55.11 33.69 15.43
CA LEU A 414 56.55 33.96 15.45
C LEU A 414 57.17 33.55 16.80
N ILE A 415 58.40 33.06 16.74
CA ILE A 415 59.23 32.70 17.91
C ILE A 415 59.95 33.95 18.43
N THR A 416 60.14 34.08 19.75
CA THR A 416 60.92 35.18 20.32
C THR A 416 62.41 34.98 20.08
N GLU A 417 63.14 35.98 19.57
CA GLU A 417 64.61 35.84 19.49
C GLU A 417 65.20 35.80 20.93
N PRO A 418 65.91 34.72 21.31
CA PRO A 418 66.45 34.57 22.67
C PRO A 418 67.65 35.50 22.90
N THR A 419 68.04 35.69 24.16
CA THR A 419 69.14 36.60 24.51
C THR A 419 70.45 36.22 23.82
N LEU A 420 71.03 37.18 23.08
CA LEU A 420 72.24 37.01 22.26
C LEU A 420 73.35 36.25 23.02
N PRO A 421 73.72 35.02 22.59
CA PRO A 421 74.68 34.21 23.33
C PRO A 421 76.12 34.70 23.12
N ASN A 422 76.90 34.71 24.20
CA ASN A 422 78.24 35.30 24.23
C ASN A 422 79.33 34.25 24.41
N LYS A 423 80.31 34.22 23.50
CA LYS A 423 81.46 33.30 23.51
C LYS A 423 82.77 34.07 23.34
N VAL A 424 83.62 34.04 24.36
CA VAL A 424 84.89 34.78 24.39
C VAL A 424 85.81 34.38 23.23
N GLY A 425 86.24 35.35 22.42
CA GLY A 425 87.11 35.13 21.27
C GLY A 425 86.39 34.73 19.97
N TYR A 426 85.05 34.74 19.97
CA TYR A 426 84.22 34.43 18.81
C TYR A 426 83.15 35.53 18.60
N ALA A 427 82.61 35.63 17.39
CA ALA A 427 81.44 36.45 17.06
C ALA A 427 80.26 35.55 16.68
N PHE A 428 79.08 35.81 17.26
CA PHE A 428 77.85 35.11 16.91
C PHE A 428 77.40 35.43 15.48
N THR A 429 76.86 34.44 14.75
CA THR A 429 76.43 34.57 13.35
C THR A 429 74.93 34.37 13.14
N GLY A 430 74.25 33.67 14.05
CA GLY A 430 72.83 33.38 13.99
C GLY A 430 72.46 32.06 14.64
N TRP A 431 71.16 31.84 14.73
CA TRP A 431 70.52 30.56 15.07
C TRP A 431 70.28 29.74 13.80
N TYR A 432 70.46 28.42 13.86
CA TYR A 432 70.34 27.53 12.70
C TYR A 432 69.55 26.26 13.03
N ASP A 433 68.83 25.71 12.06
CA ASP A 433 67.96 24.51 12.21
C ASP A 433 68.70 23.17 12.44
N ALA A 434 70.04 23.17 12.40
CA ALA A 434 70.87 21.98 12.56
C ALA A 434 72.21 22.32 13.24
N GLU A 435 72.81 21.35 13.93
CA GLU A 435 74.13 21.50 14.58
C GLU A 435 75.20 21.89 13.54
N THR A 436 75.26 21.15 12.43
CA THR A 436 76.13 21.42 11.26
C THR A 436 75.34 21.43 9.96
N GLY A 437 75.65 22.34 9.03
CA GLY A 437 74.87 22.53 7.79
C GLY A 437 73.65 23.44 8.00
N GLY A 438 72.50 23.11 7.41
CA GLY A 438 71.23 23.75 7.77
C GLY A 438 71.01 25.21 7.35
N THR A 439 69.80 25.70 7.61
CA THR A 439 69.30 27.04 7.31
C THR A 439 69.49 27.97 8.50
N LYS A 440 69.70 29.27 8.27
CA LYS A 440 69.64 30.27 9.35
C LYS A 440 68.16 30.60 9.62
N TRP A 441 67.75 30.54 10.87
CA TRP A 441 66.41 30.94 11.30
C TRP A 441 66.26 32.47 11.29
N ASP A 442 65.16 32.97 10.75
CA ASP A 442 64.80 34.39 10.72
C ASP A 442 63.54 34.64 11.57
N PHE A 443 63.74 35.17 12.78
CA PHE A 443 62.68 35.48 13.74
C PHE A 443 61.70 36.58 13.28
N THR A 444 61.87 37.15 12.08
CA THR A 444 60.94 38.09 11.46
C THR A 444 60.02 37.45 10.41
N THR A 445 60.31 36.24 9.95
CA THR A 445 59.52 35.52 8.92
C THR A 445 59.16 34.08 9.28
N ASP A 446 59.97 33.40 10.08
CA ASP A 446 59.87 31.96 10.30
C ASP A 446 58.96 31.69 11.52
N THR A 447 57.78 31.12 11.25
CA THR A 447 56.79 30.79 12.28
C THR A 447 56.99 29.38 12.84
N MET A 448 56.43 29.11 14.01
CA MET A 448 56.55 27.82 14.69
C MET A 448 55.89 26.69 13.87
N PRO A 449 56.65 25.67 13.41
CA PRO A 449 56.12 24.61 12.56
C PRO A 449 55.29 23.62 13.37
N SER A 450 54.66 22.65 12.69
CA SER A 450 53.78 21.65 13.33
C SER A 450 54.55 20.51 14.03
N ASN A 451 55.69 20.81 14.63
CA ASN A 451 56.57 19.89 15.32
C ASN A 451 57.52 20.67 16.25
N GLU A 452 58.07 20.00 17.25
CA GLU A 452 59.16 20.56 18.05
C GLU A 452 60.41 20.77 17.19
N ILE A 453 61.18 21.83 17.47
CA ILE A 453 62.41 22.17 16.73
C ILE A 453 63.56 22.50 17.68
N MET A 454 64.78 22.35 17.18
CA MET A 454 66.00 22.73 17.91
C MET A 454 66.85 23.69 17.06
N LEU A 455 67.17 24.85 17.64
CA LEU A 455 67.91 25.93 17.00
C LEU A 455 69.27 26.09 17.67
N TYR A 456 70.34 26.01 16.89
CA TYR A 456 71.73 25.96 17.36
C TYR A 456 72.43 27.30 17.18
N ALA A 457 73.06 27.82 18.23
CA ALA A 457 73.85 29.05 18.19
C ALA A 457 75.19 28.86 17.48
N ARG A 458 75.50 29.70 16.48
CA ARG A 458 76.77 29.60 15.73
C ARG A 458 77.71 30.79 15.89
N PHE A 459 79.00 30.48 15.80
CA PHE A 459 80.10 31.35 16.24
C PHE A 459 81.32 31.27 15.31
N ASN A 460 81.75 32.40 14.75
CA ASN A 460 82.99 32.52 13.99
C ASN A 460 84.15 32.95 14.89
N LYS A 461 85.30 32.28 14.81
CA LYS A 461 86.48 32.61 15.62
C LYS A 461 87.13 33.91 15.17
N LEU A 462 87.42 34.81 16.11
CA LEU A 462 88.12 36.06 15.82
C LEU A 462 89.63 35.81 15.62
N VAL A 463 90.20 36.44 14.58
CA VAL A 463 91.63 36.38 14.26
C VAL A 463 92.16 37.81 14.18
N PHE A 464 93.08 38.16 15.09
CA PHE A 464 93.74 39.46 15.11
C PHE A 464 95.00 39.44 14.25
N VAL A 465 95.16 40.42 13.35
CA VAL A 465 96.37 40.64 12.55
C VAL A 465 96.98 41.99 12.89
N THR A 466 98.25 41.99 13.31
CA THR A 466 99.03 43.20 13.60
C THR A 466 99.82 43.64 12.37
N PRO A 467 99.64 44.88 11.85
CA PRO A 467 100.33 45.33 10.64
C PRO A 467 101.76 45.82 10.91
N GLU A 468 102.67 45.53 9.98
CA GLU A 468 104.05 46.03 9.98
C GLU A 468 104.18 47.27 9.08
N ILE A 469 105.00 48.27 9.47
CA ILE A 469 105.07 49.59 8.80
C ILE A 469 106.42 49.78 8.08
N LYS A 470 106.39 50.24 6.82
CA LYS A 470 107.59 50.62 6.05
C LYS A 470 107.35 51.88 5.19
N PRO A 471 108.21 52.93 5.24
CA PRO A 471 107.85 54.26 4.71
C PRO A 471 108.54 54.69 3.38
N ALA A 472 107.81 55.44 2.55
CA ALA A 472 108.28 56.41 1.54
C ALA A 472 107.08 57.30 1.12
N ILE A 473 107.01 58.58 1.49
CA ILE A 473 107.48 59.80 0.76
C ILE A 473 106.57 60.19 -0.46
N PRO A 474 106.07 61.44 -0.57
CA PRO A 474 104.87 61.77 -1.38
C PRO A 474 105.12 62.50 -2.72
N THR A 475 104.05 62.70 -3.51
CA THR A 475 104.02 63.58 -4.70
C THR A 475 102.69 64.35 -4.76
N ILE A 476 102.67 65.53 -5.40
CA ILE A 476 101.57 66.53 -5.39
C ILE A 476 101.18 66.89 -6.86
N ILE A 477 100.28 67.88 -7.05
CA ILE A 477 99.93 68.69 -8.26
C ILE A 477 98.88 68.08 -9.26
N PRO A 478 98.12 68.89 -10.08
CA PRO A 478 96.69 69.12 -9.83
C PRO A 478 95.73 68.88 -11.06
N PRO A 479 94.71 69.69 -11.50
CA PRO A 479 93.42 69.12 -11.99
C PRO A 479 92.96 69.51 -13.43
N ILE A 480 91.67 69.23 -13.75
CA ILE A 480 90.72 69.78 -14.77
C ILE A 480 90.56 69.22 -16.22
N THR A 481 89.51 68.38 -16.43
CA THR A 481 88.48 68.40 -17.54
C THR A 481 88.89 68.13 -19.03
N PRO A 482 88.00 68.06 -20.07
CA PRO A 482 86.52 68.05 -20.18
C PRO A 482 85.83 67.02 -21.17
N GLY A 483 84.48 66.88 -21.12
CA GLY A 483 83.59 66.44 -22.25
C GLY A 483 83.25 64.93 -22.38
N VAL A 484 82.15 64.45 -23.00
CA VAL A 484 80.95 65.06 -23.69
C VAL A 484 79.70 64.13 -23.56
N ASN A 485 78.47 64.66 -23.78
CA ASN A 485 77.12 64.01 -23.74
C ASN A 485 76.63 63.52 -25.15
N PRO A 486 75.60 62.63 -25.35
CA PRO A 486 74.14 62.93 -25.29
C PRO A 486 73.21 61.71 -24.90
N ALA A 487 71.87 61.67 -25.03
CA ALA A 487 70.74 62.55 -24.63
C ALA A 487 69.37 61.81 -24.80
N THR A 488 68.26 62.34 -24.26
CA THR A 488 66.83 61.86 -24.37
C THR A 488 65.99 62.80 -25.29
N PRO A 489 64.61 62.85 -25.38
CA PRO A 489 63.47 61.98 -24.93
C PRO A 489 62.26 61.80 -25.95
N SER A 490 61.14 61.17 -25.53
CA SER A 490 59.72 61.68 -25.60
C SER A 490 58.61 61.31 -26.65
N VAL A 491 57.39 61.04 -26.11
CA VAL A 491 55.94 61.19 -26.55
C VAL A 491 55.20 60.22 -27.54
N GLU A 492 53.92 59.97 -27.18
CA GLU A 492 52.69 59.35 -27.78
C GLU A 492 52.02 60.09 -28.99
N PRO A 493 50.80 59.74 -29.53
CA PRO A 493 49.88 58.55 -29.44
C PRO A 493 49.51 58.03 -30.89
N PRO A 494 48.25 57.95 -31.48
CA PRO A 494 46.88 57.60 -31.03
C PRO A 494 45.97 56.67 -31.93
N THR A 495 44.94 56.04 -31.32
CA THR A 495 43.58 55.68 -31.86
C THR A 495 43.30 54.55 -32.89
N THR A 496 42.06 54.01 -32.82
CA THR A 496 41.47 52.81 -33.50
C THR A 496 40.46 53.12 -34.63
N PRO A 497 40.04 52.14 -35.48
CA PRO A 497 38.61 51.72 -35.44
C PRO A 497 38.19 50.28 -35.90
N ARG A 498 37.24 49.69 -35.16
CA ARG A 498 35.99 48.97 -35.56
C ARG A 498 35.90 47.92 -36.71
N ALA A 499 35.70 46.65 -36.30
CA ALA A 499 34.75 45.59 -36.77
C ALA A 499 34.82 44.86 -38.14
N GLY A 500 34.54 43.53 -38.12
CA GLY A 500 33.45 42.96 -38.96
C GLY A 500 33.62 41.59 -39.66
N GLY A 501 33.21 40.48 -39.03
CA GLY A 501 32.85 39.19 -39.70
C GLY A 501 34.00 38.27 -40.17
N ASN A 502 33.77 37.01 -40.60
CA ASN A 502 32.56 36.17 -40.53
C ASN A 502 32.90 34.66 -40.73
N GLN A 503 31.93 33.77 -40.45
CA GLN A 503 31.81 32.34 -40.85
C GLN A 503 32.68 31.22 -40.22
N THR A 504 31.96 30.22 -39.71
CA THR A 504 32.31 28.81 -39.45
C THR A 504 31.94 27.92 -40.69
N PRO A 505 32.03 26.57 -40.69
CA PRO A 505 32.64 25.60 -39.75
C PRO A 505 33.59 24.57 -40.45
N SER A 506 34.21 23.65 -39.69
CA SER A 506 34.16 22.18 -39.90
C SER A 506 35.08 21.40 -38.92
N ASN A 507 34.81 20.11 -38.80
CA ASN A 507 35.52 18.97 -38.18
C ASN A 507 37.07 19.05 -38.14
N ASP A 508 37.80 18.34 -37.27
CA ASP A 508 37.55 16.98 -36.76
C ASP A 508 38.14 16.73 -35.34
N SER A 509 37.88 15.53 -34.84
CA SER A 509 38.37 14.87 -33.63
C SER A 509 39.85 14.45 -33.66
N GLY A 510 40.38 13.96 -32.53
CA GLY A 510 41.48 12.99 -32.53
C GLY A 510 42.71 13.34 -31.69
N LEU A 511 42.90 12.60 -30.59
CA LEU A 511 44.07 12.60 -29.70
C LEU A 511 45.43 12.34 -30.41
N ASN A 512 46.48 12.89 -29.81
CA ASN A 512 47.89 12.48 -29.93
C ASN A 512 48.53 12.84 -28.57
N THR A 513 49.35 12.06 -27.86
CA THR A 513 50.43 11.11 -28.22
C THR A 513 50.49 9.94 -27.21
N VAL A 514 50.77 8.68 -27.56
CA VAL A 514 52.04 8.03 -27.99
C VAL A 514 53.10 7.84 -26.90
N ASN A 515 53.25 6.58 -26.42
CA ASN A 515 54.53 5.85 -26.31
C ASN A 515 54.25 4.35 -26.05
N THR A 516 54.57 3.46 -27.01
CA THR A 516 55.75 2.55 -27.07
C THR A 516 55.80 1.42 -26.01
N GLY A 517 55.98 0.14 -26.36
CA GLY A 517 55.94 -0.50 -27.69
C GLY A 517 56.58 -1.92 -27.72
N ASN A 518 56.28 -2.68 -28.79
CA ASN A 518 56.97 -3.90 -29.28
C ASN A 518 57.08 -5.16 -28.36
N MET A 519 57.03 -6.40 -28.83
CA MET A 519 56.83 -6.93 -30.20
C MET A 519 56.20 -8.35 -30.20
N THR A 520 55.23 -8.55 -31.11
CA THR A 520 54.91 -9.70 -32.00
C THR A 520 55.43 -11.14 -31.75
N ILE A 521 54.57 -12.11 -32.15
CA ILE A 521 54.78 -13.46 -32.77
C ILE A 521 53.82 -14.49 -32.07
N ILE A 522 52.55 -14.68 -32.48
CA ILE A 522 51.96 -15.38 -33.65
C ILE A 522 51.40 -16.80 -33.34
N ASN A 523 50.09 -16.98 -33.63
CA ASN A 523 49.32 -18.19 -33.99
C ASN A 523 48.88 -19.32 -33.00
N LYS A 524 47.54 -19.47 -33.01
CA LYS A 524 46.73 -20.69 -33.30
C LYS A 524 46.16 -21.63 -32.20
N GLU A 525 44.82 -21.66 -32.22
CA GLU A 525 43.91 -22.82 -32.28
C GLU A 525 43.63 -23.74 -31.05
N ASN A 526 42.32 -23.75 -30.74
CA ASN A 526 41.45 -24.91 -30.54
C ASN A 526 41.37 -25.68 -29.19
N THR A 527 40.16 -25.53 -28.61
CA THR A 527 39.23 -26.60 -28.18
C THR A 527 39.37 -27.34 -26.84
N THR A 528 38.19 -27.46 -26.21
CA THR A 528 37.64 -28.63 -25.47
C THR A 528 38.14 -29.01 -24.07
N THR A 529 37.29 -28.63 -23.09
CA THR A 529 36.63 -29.51 -22.09
C THR A 529 37.36 -30.01 -20.84
N THR A 530 36.50 -30.39 -19.87
CA THR A 530 36.71 -31.18 -18.64
C THR A 530 37.28 -30.48 -17.40
N SER A 531 36.50 -30.55 -16.32
CA SER A 531 36.93 -30.36 -14.92
C SER A 531 37.67 -31.61 -14.42
N PRO A 532 38.25 -31.56 -13.21
CA PRO A 532 37.66 -32.42 -12.18
C PRO A 532 37.50 -31.77 -10.79
N THR A 533 36.76 -32.50 -9.95
CA THR A 533 36.65 -32.42 -8.48
C THR A 533 38.01 -32.63 -7.76
N THR A 534 38.21 -32.50 -6.43
CA THR A 534 37.33 -32.95 -5.31
C THR A 534 37.77 -32.41 -3.93
N SER A 535 36.82 -32.33 -2.98
CA SER A 535 36.92 -32.54 -1.51
C SER A 535 38.00 -31.89 -0.62
N GLN A 536 37.56 -31.17 0.41
CA GLN A 536 37.53 -31.55 1.86
C GLN A 536 36.70 -30.46 2.61
N ALA A 537 35.76 -30.71 3.54
CA ALA A 537 35.75 -31.51 4.77
C ALA A 537 36.65 -30.89 5.87
N GLU A 538 36.25 -30.71 7.14
CA GLU A 538 34.95 -30.91 7.82
C GLU A 538 34.97 -30.25 9.21
N LYS A 539 33.83 -29.71 9.72
CA LYS A 539 33.41 -29.89 11.12
C LYS A 539 32.02 -29.30 11.43
N LEU A 540 31.20 -30.09 12.12
CA LEU A 540 29.90 -29.69 12.68
C LEU A 540 30.01 -29.41 14.20
N ALA A 541 29.06 -28.63 14.70
CA ALA A 541 28.39 -28.93 15.97
C ALA A 541 26.90 -29.17 15.65
N LYS A 542 26.25 -30.16 16.28
CA LYS A 542 24.88 -30.59 15.93
C LYS A 542 24.06 -30.90 17.20
N LEU A 543 22.93 -30.23 17.35
CA LEU A 543 21.85 -30.43 18.35
C LEU A 543 20.66 -29.56 17.88
N GLY A 544 19.40 -30.01 17.88
CA GLY A 544 18.82 -31.34 18.09
C GLY A 544 17.40 -31.35 17.49
N GLU A 545 16.91 -32.50 17.04
CA GLU A 545 15.70 -32.59 16.19
C GLU A 545 14.39 -32.80 16.98
N THR A 546 13.35 -32.03 16.68
CA THR A 546 11.94 -32.51 16.69
C THR A 546 11.15 -31.92 15.52
N SER A 547 11.08 -32.70 14.45
CA SER A 547 10.04 -32.84 13.42
C SER A 547 8.63 -32.29 13.73
N SER A 548 7.80 -31.84 12.77
CA SER A 548 8.02 -31.53 11.34
C SER A 548 6.76 -30.89 10.70
N LEU A 549 6.86 -30.45 9.43
CA LEU A 549 5.77 -30.34 8.42
C LEU A 549 4.66 -29.29 8.67
N ILE A 550 4.27 -28.38 7.75
CA ILE A 550 4.65 -28.12 6.34
C ILE A 550 4.83 -26.60 6.12
N LEU A 551 5.90 -26.19 5.43
CA LEU A 551 5.94 -24.93 4.67
C LEU A 551 6.99 -25.02 3.55
N GLN A 552 6.80 -24.22 2.49
CA GLN A 552 7.69 -24.00 1.33
C GLN A 552 7.77 -25.15 0.31
N GLY A 553 7.76 -24.80 -1.00
CA GLY A 553 7.70 -25.78 -2.08
C GLY A 553 7.86 -25.30 -3.52
N PHE A 554 8.09 -24.00 -3.78
CA PHE A 554 8.36 -23.42 -5.11
C PHE A 554 7.20 -23.56 -6.13
N GLY A 555 7.16 -22.88 -7.27
CA GLY A 555 8.10 -21.87 -7.80
C GLY A 555 8.57 -22.19 -9.22
N LEU A 556 7.69 -21.94 -10.19
CA LEU A 556 7.97 -21.77 -11.63
C LEU A 556 8.50 -22.99 -12.43
N LEU A 557 7.63 -23.58 -13.27
CA LEU A 557 8.06 -24.03 -14.62
C LEU A 557 6.94 -24.03 -15.68
N LEU A 558 7.07 -23.11 -16.64
CA LEU A 558 6.69 -23.13 -18.06
C LEU A 558 5.27 -23.58 -18.54
N VAL A 559 4.56 -22.60 -19.12
CA VAL A 559 4.01 -22.58 -20.50
C VAL A 559 3.18 -23.79 -20.99
N LEU A 560 1.86 -23.59 -21.17
CA LEU A 560 1.11 -24.01 -22.38
C LEU A 560 -0.37 -23.51 -22.42
N SER A 561 -0.61 -22.31 -22.96
CA SER A 561 -1.96 -21.90 -23.45
C SER A 561 -1.93 -20.77 -24.51
N GLY A 562 -0.76 -20.50 -25.11
CA GLY A 562 -0.55 -19.40 -26.07
C GLY A 562 -1.05 -19.66 -27.50
N MET A 563 -2.20 -20.32 -27.70
CA MET A 563 -2.80 -20.51 -29.03
C MET A 563 -4.34 -20.54 -28.97
N ILE A 564 -4.99 -19.51 -29.55
CA ILE A 564 -6.19 -19.51 -30.41
C ILE A 564 -6.76 -18.07 -30.43
N PHE A 565 -6.24 -17.22 -31.32
CA PHE A 565 -7.08 -16.24 -32.05
C PHE A 565 -6.48 -15.70 -33.36
N PHE A 566 -5.41 -16.29 -33.89
CA PHE A 566 -4.81 -15.88 -35.17
C PHE A 566 -5.53 -16.47 -36.41
N TRP A 567 -6.88 -16.47 -36.41
CA TRP A 567 -7.67 -17.07 -37.51
C TRP A 567 -8.91 -16.28 -37.99
N LYS A 568 -9.02 -14.97 -37.66
CA LYS A 568 -10.14 -14.12 -38.14
C LYS A 568 -9.72 -12.85 -38.91
N LYS A 569 -8.59 -12.88 -39.64
CA LYS A 569 -8.18 -11.77 -40.54
C LYS A 569 -7.72 -12.19 -41.95
N ARG A 570 -8.40 -13.16 -42.57
CA ARG A 570 -8.27 -13.47 -44.02
C ARG A 570 -9.56 -14.02 -44.66
N LYS A 571 -10.65 -13.22 -44.69
CA LYS A 571 -11.76 -13.37 -45.67
C LYS A 571 -12.72 -12.17 -45.68
N LYS A 572 -12.41 -11.17 -46.51
CA LYS A 572 -13.36 -10.38 -47.32
C LYS A 572 -12.59 -9.37 -48.19
N ILE A 573 -12.18 -9.86 -49.36
CA ILE A 573 -11.85 -9.08 -50.55
C ILE A 573 -12.64 -9.75 -51.68
N HIS A 574 -13.16 -8.94 -52.60
CA HIS A 574 -14.11 -9.26 -53.68
C HIS A 574 -15.59 -9.37 -53.29
N SER A 575 -16.40 -8.77 -54.18
CA SER A 575 -17.84 -8.45 -54.10
C SER A 575 -18.26 -7.56 -52.95
#